data_AF-A0A0C3NNH2-F1
#
_entry.id   AF-A0A0C3NNH2-F1
#
_cell.length_a   1.000
_cell.length_b   1.000
_cell.length_c   1.000
_cell.angle_alpha   90.00
_cell.angle_beta   90.00
_cell.angle_gamma   90.00
#
_symmetry.space_group_name_H-M   'P 1'
#
loop_
_entity.id
_entity.type
_entity.pdbx_description
1 polymer ?
#
loop_
_entity_poly.entity_id
_entity_poly.type
_entity_poly.pdbx_seq_one_letter_code
_entity_poly.pdbx_strand_id
1 'polypeptide(L)' 'TNTPLGFYQVHAFITGPGGVGMKDLGTLGGENVNSMATAVNASGQVAGVSYYDYAARHAFITGPNGDGMKDL' A
#
# COMPACT_ATOMS: atom_id res chain seq x y z
N THR A 1 32.58 -0.50 -3.28
CA THR A 1 31.43 -1.23 -3.86
C THR A 1 30.23 -0.30 -3.82
N ASN A 2 29.49 -0.16 -4.92
CA ASN A 2 28.23 0.58 -4.95
C ASN A 2 27.23 -0.16 -4.06
N THR A 3 27.07 0.26 -2.82
CA THR A 3 25.81 0.01 -2.10
C THR A 3 24.75 0.81 -2.84
N PRO A 4 23.70 0.18 -3.41
CA PRO A 4 22.53 0.93 -3.81
C PRO A 4 22.11 1.74 -2.58
N LEU A 5 21.89 3.05 -2.74
CA LEU A 5 21.18 3.80 -1.70
C LEU A 5 19.79 3.17 -1.66
N GLY A 6 19.61 2.18 -0.78
CA GLY A 6 18.35 1.48 -0.64
C GLY A 6 17.32 2.50 -0.20
N PHE A 7 16.52 2.99 -1.13
CA PHE A 7 15.37 3.80 -0.79
C PHE A 7 14.46 2.92 0.07
N TYR A 8 14.20 3.34 1.31
CA TYR A 8 13.28 2.63 2.18
C TYR A 8 11.89 2.67 1.53
N GLN A 9 11.43 1.53 1.00
CA GLN A 9 10.06 1.36 0.53
C GLN A 9 9.14 1.20 1.74
N VAL A 10 8.06 1.96 1.76
CA VAL A 10 7.02 1.87 2.77
C VAL A 10 5.71 1.59 2.08
N HIS A 11 5.10 0.47 2.44
CA HIS A 11 3.79 0.09 1.95
C HIS A 11 2.74 0.21 3.05
N ALA A 12 1.53 0.52 2.64
CA ALA A 12 0.35 0.30 3.43
C ALA A 12 0.20 -1.21 3.73
N PHE A 13 -0.17 -1.54 4.96
CA PHE A 13 -0.50 -2.90 5.36
C PHE A 13 -1.86 -2.92 6.07
N ILE A 14 -2.48 -4.09 6.12
CA ILE A 14 -3.65 -4.36 6.96
C ILE A 14 -3.37 -5.56 7.87
N THR A 15 -4.02 -5.62 9.01
CA THR A 15 -3.99 -6.78 9.92
C THR A 15 -5.41 -7.18 10.28
N GLY A 16 -5.57 -8.43 10.72
CA GLY A 16 -6.76 -8.88 11.41
C GLY A 16 -6.84 -8.38 12.86
N PRO A 17 -7.86 -8.81 13.61
CA PRO A 17 -8.07 -8.41 14.99
C PRO A 17 -6.82 -8.62 15.86
N GLY A 18 -6.49 -7.63 16.69
CA GLY A 18 -5.31 -7.69 17.56
C GLY A 18 -3.97 -7.63 16.83
N GLY A 19 -3.95 -7.22 15.54
CA GLY A 19 -2.72 -7.14 14.76
C GLY A 19 -2.29 -8.46 14.12
N VAL A 20 -3.11 -9.50 14.21
CA VAL A 20 -2.78 -10.84 13.70
C VAL A 20 -2.92 -10.91 12.18
N GLY A 21 -1.99 -11.58 11.50
CA GLY A 21 -2.10 -11.82 10.06
C GLY A 21 -1.90 -10.55 9.23
N MET A 22 -0.73 -9.92 9.39
CA MET A 22 -0.33 -8.77 8.58
C MET A 22 -0.29 -9.15 7.10
N LYS A 23 -0.92 -8.32 6.28
CA LYS A 23 -0.90 -8.38 4.83
C LYS A 23 -0.34 -7.06 4.30
N ASP A 24 0.77 -7.15 3.56
CA ASP A 24 1.27 -6.05 2.74
C ASP A 24 0.30 -5.82 1.58
N LEU A 25 -0.11 -4.57 1.35
CA LEU A 25 -0.99 -4.19 0.25
C LEU A 25 -0.21 -3.83 -1.02
N GLY A 26 1.09 -3.54 -0.90
CA GLY A 26 1.96 -3.12 -1.99
C GLY A 26 1.70 -1.69 -2.44
N THR A 27 1.84 -1.45 -3.75
CA THR A 27 1.60 -0.16 -4.39
C THR A 27 0.85 -0.38 -5.71
N LEU A 28 0.20 0.65 -6.24
CA LEU A 28 -0.35 0.67 -7.60
C LEU A 28 0.75 0.66 -8.68
N GLY A 29 1.95 1.14 -8.34
CA GLY A 29 3.10 1.16 -9.22
C GLY A 29 3.93 -0.13 -9.13
N GLY A 30 5.04 -0.14 -9.86
CA GLY A 30 6.03 -1.21 -9.78
C GLY A 30 6.86 -1.17 -8.49
N GLU A 31 7.99 -1.86 -8.49
CA GLU A 31 8.95 -1.81 -7.38
C GLU A 31 9.53 -0.39 -7.23
N ASN A 32 9.89 -0.01 -6.00
CA ASN A 32 10.56 1.26 -5.63
C ASN A 32 9.68 2.51 -5.50
N VAL A 33 8.41 2.32 -5.18
CA VAL A 33 7.49 3.41 -4.79
C VAL A 33 6.80 3.09 -3.46
N ASN A 34 6.09 4.06 -2.90
CA ASN A 34 5.47 3.95 -1.56
C ASN A 34 3.94 3.92 -1.65
N SER A 35 3.29 3.50 -0.58
CA SER A 35 1.85 3.66 -0.40
C SER A 35 1.50 3.96 1.06
N MET A 36 0.36 4.62 1.25
CA MET A 36 -0.15 5.02 2.57
C MET A 36 -1.65 4.75 2.64
N ALA A 37 -2.08 3.97 3.64
CA ALA A 37 -3.49 3.81 3.99
C ALA A 37 -3.98 5.02 4.79
N THR A 38 -5.13 5.57 4.42
CA THR A 38 -5.75 6.71 5.12
C THR A 38 -7.08 6.33 5.78
N ALA A 39 -7.72 5.26 5.33
CA ALA A 39 -8.97 4.77 5.90
C ALA A 39 -9.13 3.26 5.71
N VAL A 40 -9.87 2.63 6.63
CA VAL A 40 -10.30 1.23 6.54
C VAL A 40 -11.76 1.13 6.98
N ASN A 41 -12.56 0.30 6.32
CA ASN A 41 -13.94 0.03 6.69
C ASN A 41 -14.13 -1.35 7.33
N ALA A 42 -15.35 -1.65 7.80
CA ALA A 42 -15.67 -2.91 8.48
C ALA A 42 -15.51 -4.18 7.62
N SER A 43 -15.50 -4.05 6.29
CA SER A 43 -15.22 -5.15 5.35
C SER A 43 -13.72 -5.33 5.09
N GLY A 44 -12.85 -4.56 5.75
CA GLY A 44 -11.41 -4.60 5.55
C GLY A 44 -10.97 -4.00 4.21
N GLN A 45 -11.81 -3.18 3.57
CA GLN A 45 -11.38 -2.40 2.41
C GLN A 45 -10.55 -1.21 2.89
N VAL A 46 -9.42 -0.97 2.23
CA VAL A 46 -8.51 0.12 2.54
C VAL A 46 -8.56 1.14 1.42
N ALA A 47 -8.72 2.40 1.78
CA ALA A 47 -8.52 3.54 0.88
C ALA A 47 -7.23 4.27 1.25
N GLY A 48 -6.55 4.80 0.25
CA GLY A 48 -5.28 5.46 0.47
C GLY A 48 -4.70 6.11 -0.77
N VAL A 49 -3.41 6.44 -0.67
CA VAL A 49 -2.63 7.02 -1.76
C VAL A 49 -1.48 6.08 -2.07
N SER A 50 -1.29 5.77 -3.35
CA SER A 50 -0.12 5.08 -3.85
C SER A 50 0.68 6.02 -4.75
N TYR A 51 1.99 5.91 -4.68
CA TYR A 51 2.87 6.50 -5.66
C TYR A 51 2.94 5.55 -6.85
N TYR A 52 2.74 6.06 -8.07
CA TYR A 52 2.91 5.27 -9.30
C TYR A 52 4.35 5.40 -9.83
N ASP A 53 4.95 6.58 -9.59
CA ASP A 53 6.36 6.90 -9.74
C ASP A 53 6.76 7.94 -8.66
N TYR A 54 7.95 8.54 -8.75
CA TYR A 54 8.42 9.55 -7.79
C TYR A 54 7.58 10.84 -7.75
N ALA A 55 6.75 11.11 -8.75
CA ALA A 55 6.05 12.39 -8.92
C ALA A 55 4.51 12.27 -8.92
N ALA A 56 3.96 11.10 -9.25
CA ALA A 56 2.52 10.87 -9.41
C ALA A 56 1.93 10.13 -8.22
N ARG A 57 0.94 10.75 -7.58
CA ARG A 57 0.12 10.17 -6.53
C ARG A 57 -1.24 9.79 -7.10
N HIS A 58 -1.63 8.55 -6.88
CA HIS A 58 -2.91 7.99 -7.29
C HIS A 58 -3.71 7.58 -6.05
N ALA A 59 -5.01 7.82 -6.08
CA ALA A 59 -5.89 7.28 -5.07
C ALA A 59 -6.07 5.78 -5.34
N PHE A 60 -6.08 4.97 -4.29
CA PHE A 60 -6.42 3.55 -4.42
C PHE A 60 -7.55 3.16 -3.47
N ILE A 61 -8.24 2.09 -3.84
CA ILE A 61 -9.08 1.31 -2.96
C ILE A 61 -8.79 -0.19 -3.12
N THR A 62 -8.85 -0.96 -2.04
CA THR A 62 -8.75 -2.42 -2.11
C THR A 62 -10.11 -3.11 -2.15
N GLY A 63 -10.11 -4.37 -2.56
CA GLY A 63 -11.18 -5.30 -2.22
C GLY A 63 -11.25 -5.59 -0.72
N PRO A 64 -12.26 -6.36 -0.27
CA PRO A 64 -12.39 -6.80 1.12
C PRO A 64 -11.11 -7.45 1.65
N ASN A 65 -10.81 -7.26 2.94
CA ASN A 65 -9.59 -7.77 3.58
C ASN A 65 -8.28 -7.39 2.83
N GLY A 66 -8.22 -6.18 2.28
CA GLY A 66 -7.05 -5.70 1.55
C GLY A 66 -6.79 -6.44 0.25
N ASP A 67 -7.82 -6.97 -0.42
CA ASP A 67 -7.63 -7.77 -1.64
C ASP A 67 -7.38 -6.92 -2.88
N GLY A 68 -6.13 -6.91 -3.34
CA GLY A 68 -5.66 -6.14 -4.49
C GLY A 68 -5.76 -4.63 -4.29
N MET A 69 -4.98 -3.85 -5.04
CA MET A 69 -5.19 -2.41 -5.17
C MET A 69 -5.89 -2.11 -6.49
N LYS A 70 -6.85 -1.19 -6.46
CA LYS A 70 -7.51 -0.64 -7.62
C LYS A 70 -7.22 0.87 -7.69
N ASP A 71 -6.74 1.33 -8.84
CA ASP A 71 -6.57 2.75 -9.17
C ASP A 71 -7.93 3.42 -9.39
N LEU A 72 -8.06 4.69 -8.98
CA LEU A 72 -9.30 5.47 -9.00
C LEU A 72 -9.21 6.73 -9.88
#